data_AF-A0A1H6Y3M7-F1
#
_entry.id   AF-A0A1H6Y3M7-F1
#
_cell.length_a   1.000
_cell.length_b   1.000
_cell.length_c   1.000
_cell.angle_alpha   90.00
_cell.angle_beta   90.00
_cell.angle_gamma   90.00
#
_symmetry.space_group_name_H-M   'P 1'
#
loop_
_entity.id
_entity.type
_entity.pdbx_description
1 polymer ?
#
loop_
_entity_poly.entity_id
_entity_poly.type
_entity_poly.pdbx_seq_one_letter_code
_entity_poly.pdbx_strand_id
1 'polypeptide(L)'
;MLLTGRVLKWCCLINIVAFAWTNAAAQTKGKSGSAVTFKKTELTKRFIAEGAAMGDVNKDGKKDILSGAYWFEAPDWKEHELAKPQEFIVNGSYSDSFLDFAQDVNQDGWVDLIRIDWPGKAAAWHENPQNKPGHWPVHTIYSSVGNESPQLVDIDGDGRLDLLCNDPTGKKVIWLKCPSKKGETTWEKYVISNDPNNSTHMYTHGTGYGDINGDGRKDVLVRSGWWEGPAEGPAKYPKDKDWKFHPADLGQDCSQMYVLDLNGDGLNDVLSASAHNYGIWWHEQRKEGKETVWIHHEIDKTISQTHGLALKDMNGDGHPDFITGKRYFAHNGNDPGEFEPAFVSWFEYKPGKVPTWIRHDIDDNSGVGLHVTVEDLNGDGLPDIVTGNKKGVRIFTQLKGK
;
A
#
# COMPACT_ATOMS: atom_id res chain seq x y z
N MET A 1 -89.94 -17.11 -33.55
CA MET A 1 -89.48 -17.72 -34.81
C MET A 1 -88.03 -18.14 -34.60
N LEU A 2 -87.78 -19.46 -34.54
CA LEU A 2 -86.51 -20.21 -34.62
C LEU A 2 -85.24 -19.67 -33.90
N LEU A 3 -84.77 -20.37 -32.85
CA LEU A 3 -83.58 -21.26 -32.82
C LEU A 3 -82.24 -20.48 -32.92
N THR A 4 -81.37 -20.35 -31.92
CA THR A 4 -80.55 -21.36 -31.21
C THR A 4 -79.53 -20.58 -30.35
N GLY A 5 -78.95 -21.17 -29.29
CA GLY A 5 -77.73 -20.62 -28.68
C GLY A 5 -77.43 -21.14 -27.27
N ARG A 6 -76.55 -22.14 -27.20
CA ARG A 6 -76.10 -22.82 -25.97
C ARG A 6 -75.35 -21.89 -25.00
N VAL A 7 -75.60 -22.09 -23.71
CA VAL A 7 -74.86 -21.51 -22.58
C VAL A 7 -73.56 -22.31 -22.39
N LEU A 8 -72.39 -21.65 -22.53
CA LEU A 8 -71.08 -22.23 -22.24
C LEU A 8 -70.60 -21.75 -20.87
N LYS A 9 -70.44 -22.69 -19.93
CA LYS A 9 -69.81 -22.49 -18.62
C LYS A 9 -68.31 -22.22 -18.81
N TRP A 10 -67.80 -21.16 -18.19
CA TRP A 10 -66.37 -20.89 -18.12
C TRP A 10 -65.73 -21.79 -17.07
N CYS A 11 -64.85 -22.68 -17.50
CA CYS A 11 -63.91 -23.40 -16.64
C CYS A 11 -62.63 -22.56 -16.51
N CYS A 12 -62.28 -22.14 -15.29
CA CYS A 12 -60.95 -21.61 -14.98
C CYS A 12 -59.94 -22.77 -14.96
N LEU A 13 -59.06 -22.82 -15.97
CA LEU A 13 -57.84 -23.63 -15.96
C LEU A 13 -56.71 -22.79 -15.33
N ILE A 14 -56.30 -23.15 -14.12
CA ILE A 14 -55.07 -22.67 -13.50
C ILE A 14 -53.93 -23.48 -14.11
N ASN A 15 -53.12 -22.86 -14.97
CA ASN A 15 -51.85 -23.44 -15.40
C ASN A 15 -50.81 -23.24 -14.29
N ILE A 16 -50.47 -24.32 -13.58
CA ILE A 16 -49.29 -24.38 -12.73
C ILE A 16 -48.08 -24.57 -13.65
N VAL A 17 -47.33 -23.50 -13.89
CA VAL A 17 -46.00 -23.59 -14.51
C VAL A 17 -45.00 -23.87 -13.41
N ALA A 18 -44.57 -25.13 -13.29
CA ALA A 18 -43.44 -25.50 -12.45
C ALA A 18 -42.15 -25.01 -13.13
N PHE A 19 -41.60 -23.89 -12.67
CA PHE A 19 -40.23 -23.50 -13.00
C PHE A 19 -39.27 -24.41 -12.23
N ALA A 20 -38.72 -25.41 -12.90
CA ALA A 20 -37.55 -26.13 -12.42
C ALA A 20 -36.35 -25.18 -12.47
N TRP A 21 -35.95 -24.62 -11.34
CA TRP A 21 -34.68 -23.92 -11.19
C TRP A 21 -33.56 -24.96 -11.23
N THR A 22 -32.97 -25.18 -12.40
CA THR A 22 -31.68 -25.84 -12.49
C THR A 22 -30.62 -24.86 -11.99
N ASN A 23 -30.20 -25.01 -10.74
CA ASN A 23 -28.97 -24.39 -10.24
C ASN A 23 -27.79 -25.03 -10.96
N ALA A 24 -27.47 -24.53 -12.16
CA ALA A 24 -26.17 -24.72 -12.74
C ALA A 24 -25.22 -23.76 -12.02
N ALA A 25 -24.62 -24.24 -10.93
CA ALA A 25 -23.43 -23.63 -10.38
C ALA A 25 -22.37 -23.67 -11.49
N ALA A 26 -22.17 -22.55 -12.17
CA ALA A 26 -21.03 -22.36 -13.05
C ALA A 26 -19.79 -22.38 -12.14
N GLN A 27 -19.16 -23.55 -12.01
CA GLN A 27 -17.77 -23.62 -11.57
C GLN A 27 -16.96 -22.81 -12.59
N THR A 28 -16.61 -21.57 -12.22
CA THR A 28 -15.50 -20.88 -12.83
C THR A 28 -14.30 -21.78 -12.64
N LYS A 29 -13.88 -22.44 -13.73
CA LYS A 29 -12.55 -23.05 -13.79
C LYS A 29 -11.58 -21.90 -13.57
N GLY A 30 -11.05 -21.77 -12.36
CA GLY A 30 -9.90 -20.91 -12.10
C GLY A 30 -8.87 -21.24 -13.15
N LYS A 31 -8.48 -20.24 -13.96
CA LYS A 31 -7.32 -20.41 -14.83
C LYS A 31 -6.17 -20.76 -13.89
N SER A 32 -5.59 -21.94 -14.07
CA SER A 32 -4.25 -22.22 -13.56
C SER A 32 -3.36 -21.11 -14.08
N GLY A 33 -3.03 -20.12 -13.25
CA GLY A 33 -2.15 -19.03 -13.62
C GLY A 33 -0.86 -19.61 -14.20
N SER A 34 -0.41 -19.07 -15.33
CA SER A 34 0.94 -19.34 -15.81
C SER A 34 1.94 -18.97 -14.70
N ALA A 35 3.03 -19.74 -14.54
CA ALA A 35 4.05 -19.41 -13.57
C ALA A 35 4.50 -17.94 -13.73
N VAL A 36 4.33 -17.15 -12.68
CA VAL A 36 4.74 -15.75 -12.64
C VAL A 36 6.26 -15.72 -12.59
N THR A 37 6.89 -15.03 -13.55
CA THR A 37 8.35 -14.91 -13.63
C THR A 37 8.74 -13.47 -13.88
N PHE A 38 9.95 -13.10 -13.47
CA PHE A 38 10.43 -11.72 -13.54
C PHE A 38 11.77 -11.63 -14.26
N LYS A 39 11.97 -10.53 -14.99
CA LYS A 39 13.28 -10.06 -15.42
C LYS A 39 13.78 -9.02 -14.41
N LYS A 40 14.91 -9.31 -13.77
CA LYS A 40 15.63 -8.36 -12.92
C LYS A 40 16.42 -7.36 -13.77
N THR A 41 16.28 -6.08 -13.46
CA THR A 41 17.13 -4.99 -13.97
C THR A 41 17.72 -4.24 -12.78
N GLU A 42 19.04 -4.13 -12.72
CA GLU A 42 19.74 -3.37 -11.67
C GLU A 42 20.08 -1.98 -12.19
N LEU A 43 19.51 -0.95 -11.55
CA LEU A 43 19.74 0.44 -11.94
C LEU A 43 21.02 0.97 -11.30
N THR A 44 21.22 0.64 -10.03
CA THR A 44 22.43 1.00 -9.28
C THR A 44 22.64 0.04 -8.10
N LYS A 45 23.90 -0.14 -7.69
CA LYS A 45 24.28 -0.84 -6.45
C LYS A 45 24.55 0.13 -5.28
N ARG A 46 24.54 1.42 -5.55
CA ARG A 46 24.88 2.47 -4.59
C ARG A 46 23.73 2.65 -3.62
N PHE A 47 24.02 2.82 -2.33
CA PHE A 47 22.99 3.16 -1.35
C PHE A 47 22.68 4.65 -1.49
N ILE A 48 21.59 4.95 -2.21
CA ILE A 48 21.13 6.32 -2.52
C ILE A 48 19.80 6.67 -1.87
N ALA A 49 18.99 5.66 -1.51
CA ALA A 49 17.65 5.81 -0.92
C ALA A 49 17.19 4.46 -0.33
N GLU A 50 16.11 4.50 0.46
CA GLU A 50 15.34 3.33 0.89
C GLU A 50 13.92 3.28 0.31
N GLY A 51 13.58 4.28 -0.49
CA GLY A 51 12.40 4.33 -1.33
C GLY A 51 12.76 4.32 -2.81
N ALA A 52 11.76 4.02 -3.62
CA ALA A 52 11.74 4.32 -5.04
C ALA A 52 10.27 4.48 -5.47
N ALA A 53 10.02 5.22 -6.54
CA ALA A 53 8.70 5.46 -7.12
C ALA A 53 8.74 5.31 -8.64
N MET A 54 7.58 5.19 -9.27
CA MET A 54 7.44 5.11 -10.73
C MET A 54 6.64 6.30 -11.26
N GLY A 55 7.03 6.86 -12.40
CA GLY A 55 6.25 7.92 -13.06
C GLY A 55 6.86 8.40 -14.37
N ASP A 56 6.04 8.87 -15.31
CA ASP A 56 6.52 9.45 -16.58
C ASP A 56 7.07 10.86 -16.32
N VAL A 57 8.39 10.95 -16.09
CA VAL A 57 9.06 12.18 -15.63
C VAL A 57 9.27 13.13 -16.80
N ASN A 58 9.57 12.60 -17.99
CA ASN A 58 9.93 13.38 -19.18
C ASN A 58 8.79 13.56 -20.20
N LYS A 59 7.61 12.96 -19.95
CA LYS A 59 6.42 12.92 -20.82
C LYS A 59 6.63 12.18 -22.13
N ASP A 60 7.46 11.14 -22.13
CA ASP A 60 7.69 10.31 -23.30
C ASP A 60 6.71 9.12 -23.42
N GLY A 61 5.81 8.98 -22.46
CA GLY A 61 4.82 7.90 -22.40
C GLY A 61 5.33 6.62 -21.76
N LYS A 62 6.56 6.59 -21.23
CA LYS A 62 7.11 5.49 -20.44
C LYS A 62 7.28 5.95 -18.99
N LYS A 63 7.02 5.05 -18.04
CA LYS A 63 7.33 5.34 -16.65
C LYS A 63 8.82 5.20 -16.40
N ASP A 64 9.39 6.22 -15.77
CA ASP A 64 10.73 6.26 -15.22
C ASP A 64 10.73 5.85 -13.75
N ILE A 65 11.93 5.63 -13.19
CA ILE A 65 12.09 5.35 -11.75
C ILE A 65 12.66 6.58 -11.05
N LEU A 66 12.01 7.05 -9.99
CA LEU A 66 12.54 8.11 -9.11
C LEU A 66 13.03 7.48 -7.80
N SER A 67 14.21 7.85 -7.32
CA SER A 67 14.75 7.34 -6.06
C SER A 67 15.81 8.28 -5.47
N GLY A 68 15.56 8.81 -4.27
CA GLY A 68 16.47 9.72 -3.60
C GLY A 68 16.77 10.99 -4.40
N ALA A 69 18.05 11.19 -4.75
CA ALA A 69 18.51 12.34 -5.51
C ALA A 69 18.53 12.11 -7.04
N TYR A 70 18.00 10.99 -7.52
CA TYR A 70 18.11 10.56 -8.92
C TYR A 70 16.76 10.15 -9.51
N TRP A 71 16.67 10.26 -10.84
CA TRP A 71 15.69 9.51 -11.63
C TRP A 71 16.39 8.75 -12.76
N PHE A 72 15.79 7.64 -13.19
CA PHE A 72 16.33 6.72 -14.19
C PHE A 72 15.37 6.64 -15.37
N GLU A 73 15.79 7.20 -16.50
CA GLU A 73 14.99 7.37 -17.73
C GLU A 73 14.79 6.04 -18.46
N ALA A 74 13.55 5.64 -18.68
CA ALA A 74 13.21 4.46 -19.46
C ALA A 74 13.43 4.68 -20.97
N PRO A 75 13.75 3.64 -21.77
CA PRO A 75 13.93 2.24 -21.38
C PRO A 75 15.39 1.83 -21.15
N ASP A 76 16.35 2.72 -21.40
CA ASP A 76 17.79 2.47 -21.25
C ASP A 76 18.31 2.73 -19.83
N TRP A 77 17.43 3.23 -18.95
CA TRP A 77 17.68 3.51 -17.54
C TRP A 77 18.80 4.52 -17.32
N LYS A 78 18.85 5.53 -18.19
CA LYS A 78 19.84 6.59 -18.09
C LYS A 78 19.61 7.38 -16.81
N GLU A 79 20.66 7.50 -16.00
CA GLU A 79 20.61 8.21 -14.73
C GLU A 79 20.67 9.72 -14.92
N HIS A 80 19.84 10.44 -14.16
CA HIS A 80 19.79 11.89 -14.09
C HIS A 80 19.70 12.35 -12.63
N GLU A 81 20.29 13.50 -12.32
CA GLU A 81 20.16 14.13 -11.01
C GLU A 81 18.84 14.92 -10.94
N LEU A 82 17.99 14.62 -9.95
CA LEU A 82 16.85 15.48 -9.58
C LEU A 82 17.19 16.42 -8.41
N ALA A 83 18.13 16.03 -7.55
CA ALA A 83 18.63 16.83 -6.46
C ALA A 83 20.13 16.64 -6.33
N LYS A 84 20.77 17.38 -5.42
CA LYS A 84 22.19 17.21 -5.13
C LYS A 84 22.46 15.75 -4.73
N PRO A 85 23.32 15.02 -5.48
CA PRO A 85 23.67 13.65 -5.16
C PRO A 85 24.21 13.46 -3.75
N GLN A 86 23.77 12.38 -3.12
CA GLN A 86 24.34 11.87 -1.89
C GLN A 86 24.38 10.34 -1.94
N GLU A 87 25.47 9.78 -1.43
CA GLU A 87 25.60 8.34 -1.19
C GLU A 87 25.76 8.11 0.30
N PHE A 88 25.25 6.97 0.76
CA PHE A 88 25.16 6.62 2.16
C PHE A 88 25.98 5.36 2.45
N ILE A 89 26.40 5.23 3.71
CA ILE A 89 27.14 4.08 4.21
C ILE A 89 26.14 3.02 4.64
N VAL A 90 26.19 1.84 4.02
CA VAL A 90 25.29 0.70 4.29
C VAL A 90 25.22 0.35 5.78
N ASN A 91 26.37 0.19 6.41
CA ASN A 91 26.46 -0.10 7.84
C ASN A 91 27.03 1.11 8.59
N GLY A 92 26.16 1.89 9.22
CA GLY A 92 26.55 3.07 10.01
C GLY A 92 25.85 4.37 9.61
N SER A 93 24.96 4.34 8.61
CA SER A 93 24.10 5.49 8.27
C SER A 93 22.75 5.05 7.71
N TYR A 94 21.88 6.04 7.53
CA TYR A 94 20.60 5.90 6.84
C TYR A 94 20.54 6.91 5.70
N SER A 95 19.73 6.62 4.68
CA SER A 95 19.45 7.62 3.64
C SER A 95 18.59 8.75 4.19
N ASP A 96 18.57 9.86 3.48
CA ASP A 96 17.64 10.95 3.73
C ASP A 96 16.34 10.82 2.87
N SER A 97 16.11 9.62 2.33
CA SER A 97 15.00 9.26 1.44
C SER A 97 14.44 7.89 1.84
N PHE A 98 13.69 7.87 2.94
CA PHE A 98 13.12 6.64 3.50
C PHE A 98 12.00 6.08 2.62
N LEU A 99 11.12 6.97 2.13
CA LEU A 99 10.03 6.62 1.23
C LEU A 99 9.97 7.64 0.11
N ASP A 100 9.73 7.14 -1.09
CA ASP A 100 9.59 7.90 -2.32
C ASP A 100 8.22 7.57 -2.93
N PHE A 101 7.50 8.59 -3.36
CA PHE A 101 6.22 8.49 -4.04
C PHE A 101 6.16 9.45 -5.22
N ALA A 102 5.37 9.11 -6.24
CA ALA A 102 5.21 9.91 -7.45
C ALA A 102 3.77 10.44 -7.53
N GLN A 103 3.62 11.75 -7.70
CA GLN A 103 2.31 12.40 -7.92
C GLN A 103 2.51 13.77 -8.58
N ASP A 104 1.58 14.20 -9.43
CA ASP A 104 1.49 15.60 -9.86
C ASP A 104 0.87 16.44 -8.71
N VAL A 105 1.71 17.05 -7.87
CA VAL A 105 1.27 17.69 -6.63
C VAL A 105 0.55 18.99 -6.94
N ASN A 106 1.14 19.80 -7.83
CA ASN A 106 0.70 21.15 -8.19
C ASN A 106 -0.31 21.18 -9.37
N GLN A 107 -0.67 20.03 -9.95
CA GLN A 107 -1.56 19.87 -11.10
C GLN A 107 -1.08 20.61 -12.36
N ASP A 108 0.22 20.66 -12.59
CA ASP A 108 0.81 21.19 -13.82
C ASP A 108 0.92 20.15 -14.95
N GLY A 109 0.56 18.91 -14.65
CA GLY A 109 0.56 17.75 -15.52
C GLY A 109 1.87 16.97 -15.52
N TRP A 110 2.88 17.34 -14.71
CA TRP A 110 4.16 16.63 -14.62
C TRP A 110 4.24 15.86 -13.30
N VAL A 111 4.88 14.69 -13.33
CA VAL A 111 5.05 13.89 -12.12
C VAL A 111 6.15 14.49 -11.26
N ASP A 112 5.82 14.79 -10.01
CA ASP A 112 6.76 15.21 -8.97
C ASP A 112 7.18 14.03 -8.09
N LEU A 113 8.29 14.18 -7.36
CA LEU A 113 8.73 13.24 -6.34
C LEU A 113 8.34 13.75 -4.95
N ILE A 114 7.48 13.03 -4.24
CA ILE A 114 7.29 13.20 -2.80
C ILE A 114 8.31 12.32 -2.09
N ARG A 115 9.10 12.92 -1.21
CA ARG A 115 10.18 12.28 -0.47
C ARG A 115 9.98 12.47 1.03
N ILE A 116 9.93 11.35 1.74
CA ILE A 116 9.90 11.33 3.21
C ILE A 116 11.31 11.02 3.70
N ASP A 117 11.87 11.94 4.48
CA ASP A 117 13.19 11.81 5.08
C ASP A 117 13.12 10.90 6.33
N TRP A 118 14.28 10.71 6.97
CA TRP A 118 14.44 9.93 8.20
C TRP A 118 13.43 10.33 9.29
N PRO A 119 12.86 9.37 10.04
CA PRO A 119 11.86 9.63 11.07
C PRO A 119 12.19 10.81 11.99
N GLY A 120 11.31 11.80 12.02
CA GLY A 120 11.47 13.08 12.72
C GLY A 120 11.98 14.23 11.85
N LYS A 121 12.27 13.98 10.56
CA LYS A 121 12.64 14.98 9.54
C LYS A 121 11.47 15.30 8.62
N ALA A 122 11.72 16.17 7.65
CA ALA A 122 10.68 16.73 6.81
C ALA A 122 10.12 15.69 5.83
N ALA A 123 8.83 15.83 5.54
CA ALA A 123 8.27 15.41 4.28
C ALA A 123 8.35 16.59 3.31
N ALA A 124 8.84 16.36 2.10
CA ALA A 124 8.95 17.38 1.07
C ALA A 124 8.57 16.79 -0.30
N TRP A 125 8.30 17.66 -1.26
CA TRP A 125 8.21 17.26 -2.66
C TRP A 125 9.18 18.06 -3.51
N HIS A 126 9.74 17.39 -4.52
CA HIS A 126 10.63 17.94 -5.52
C HIS A 126 9.81 18.18 -6.78
N GLU A 127 9.71 19.44 -7.19
CA GLU A 127 8.93 19.88 -8.34
C GLU A 127 9.64 19.55 -9.65
N ASN A 128 8.96 18.84 -10.53
CA ASN A 128 9.50 18.52 -11.84
C ASN A 128 9.74 19.82 -12.64
N PRO A 129 10.97 20.06 -13.13
CA PRO A 129 11.32 21.31 -13.81
C PRO A 129 10.80 21.37 -15.25
N GLN A 130 10.01 20.38 -15.69
CA GLN A 130 9.39 20.31 -17.01
C GLN A 130 10.45 20.26 -18.12
N ASN A 131 11.36 19.28 -18.02
CA ASN A 131 12.53 19.10 -18.88
C ASN A 131 13.52 20.28 -18.90
N LYS A 132 13.39 21.27 -18.00
CA LYS A 132 14.41 22.31 -17.83
C LYS A 132 15.61 21.74 -17.06
N PRO A 133 16.84 22.17 -17.38
CA PRO A 133 18.03 21.68 -16.69
C PRO A 133 18.09 22.17 -15.25
N GLY A 134 18.77 21.41 -14.40
CA GLY A 134 19.05 21.76 -13.00
C GLY A 134 18.33 20.86 -12.01
N HIS A 135 18.65 21.04 -10.73
CA HIS A 135 17.98 20.34 -9.64
C HIS A 135 16.57 20.90 -9.44
N TRP A 136 15.67 20.01 -9.03
CA TRP A 136 14.25 20.24 -8.87
C TRP A 136 14.02 21.17 -7.66
N PRO A 137 13.17 22.20 -7.78
CA PRO A 137 12.77 23.01 -6.62
C PRO A 137 12.15 22.13 -5.53
N VAL A 138 12.45 22.42 -4.27
CA VAL A 138 11.96 21.63 -3.13
C VAL A 138 10.95 22.44 -2.33
N HIS A 139 9.82 21.81 -2.03
CA HIS A 139 8.73 22.40 -1.26
C HIS A 139 8.43 21.52 -0.05
N THR A 140 8.44 22.12 1.14
CA THR A 140 8.12 21.38 2.38
C THR A 140 6.63 21.07 2.46
N ILE A 141 6.30 19.80 2.66
CA ILE A 141 4.95 19.33 2.99
C ILE A 141 4.72 19.51 4.50
N TYR A 142 5.63 18.97 5.30
CA TYR A 142 5.59 19.06 6.75
C TYR A 142 7.00 18.96 7.34
N SER A 143 7.26 19.66 8.44
CA SER A 143 8.62 19.80 8.98
C SER A 143 9.14 18.58 9.73
N SER A 144 8.26 17.70 10.22
CA SER A 144 8.63 16.52 10.99
C SER A 144 7.57 15.41 10.87
N VAL A 145 7.92 14.32 10.21
CA VAL A 145 7.12 13.09 10.11
C VAL A 145 7.86 11.98 10.85
N GLY A 146 7.23 11.37 11.85
CA GLY A 146 7.91 10.50 12.82
C GLY A 146 7.77 9.00 12.58
N ASN A 147 6.79 8.54 11.81
CA ASN A 147 6.54 7.13 11.57
C ASN A 147 7.40 6.63 10.41
N GLU A 148 7.77 5.35 10.43
CA GLU A 148 8.62 4.73 9.40
C GLU A 148 7.85 4.20 8.19
N SER A 149 6.53 4.11 8.30
CA SER A 149 5.63 3.64 7.25
C SER A 149 4.48 4.62 6.95
N PRO A 150 4.75 5.92 6.68
CA PRO A 150 3.71 6.84 6.23
C PRO A 150 3.17 6.37 4.88
N GLN A 151 1.88 6.63 4.66
CA GLN A 151 1.17 6.14 3.48
C GLN A 151 0.63 7.32 2.69
N LEU A 152 0.71 7.22 1.35
CA LEU A 152 -0.09 8.05 0.47
C LEU A 152 -1.40 7.33 0.11
N VAL A 153 -2.51 7.91 0.55
CA VAL A 153 -3.86 7.35 0.41
C VAL A 153 -4.86 8.47 0.17
N ASP A 154 -5.91 8.23 -0.61
CA ASP A 154 -6.99 9.19 -0.81
C ASP A 154 -7.91 9.18 0.42
N ILE A 155 -7.67 10.10 1.36
CA ILE A 155 -8.31 10.06 2.68
C ILE A 155 -9.72 10.64 2.62
N ASP A 156 -9.91 11.68 1.82
CA ASP A 156 -11.17 12.40 1.73
C ASP A 156 -12.02 12.06 0.49
N GLY A 157 -11.53 11.16 -0.37
CA GLY A 157 -12.24 10.67 -1.54
C GLY A 157 -12.25 11.65 -2.71
N ASP A 158 -11.31 12.61 -2.75
CA ASP A 158 -11.21 13.59 -3.82
C ASP A 158 -10.43 13.10 -5.05
N GLY A 159 -9.93 11.86 -5.00
CA GLY A 159 -9.17 11.22 -6.07
C GLY A 159 -7.69 11.60 -6.08
N ARG A 160 -7.20 12.36 -5.09
CA ARG A 160 -5.79 12.66 -4.92
C ARG A 160 -5.26 11.99 -3.67
N LEU A 161 -4.00 11.55 -3.70
CA LEU A 161 -3.42 10.90 -2.55
C LEU A 161 -2.92 11.95 -1.55
N ASP A 162 -3.31 11.77 -0.30
CA ASP A 162 -2.92 12.54 0.87
C ASP A 162 -1.88 11.77 1.70
N LEU A 163 -1.11 12.47 2.52
CA LEU A 163 -0.09 11.86 3.36
C LEU A 163 -0.64 11.57 4.75
N LEU A 164 -0.81 10.28 5.08
CA LEU A 164 -1.12 9.78 6.42
C LEU A 164 0.16 9.55 7.22
N CYS A 165 0.31 10.24 8.35
CA CYS A 165 1.52 10.18 9.14
C CYS A 165 1.30 10.57 10.61
N ASN A 166 2.39 10.63 11.38
CA ASN A 166 2.37 11.26 12.68
C ASN A 166 3.25 12.51 12.75
N ASP A 167 2.90 13.42 13.65
CA ASP A 167 3.69 14.57 14.05
C ASP A 167 4.34 14.25 15.41
N PRO A 168 5.62 13.87 15.45
CA PRO A 168 6.29 13.51 16.69
C PRO A 168 6.57 14.71 17.60
N THR A 169 6.61 15.92 17.04
CA THR A 169 6.86 17.16 17.79
C THR A 169 5.57 17.63 18.47
N GLY A 170 4.47 17.69 17.71
CA GLY A 170 3.13 18.01 18.20
C GLY A 170 2.48 16.88 18.98
N LYS A 171 3.06 15.68 18.95
CA LYS A 171 2.51 14.42 19.50
C LYS A 171 1.10 14.13 18.98
N LYS A 172 0.95 14.04 17.66
CA LYS A 172 -0.34 13.82 17.00
C LYS A 172 -0.26 12.74 15.93
N VAL A 173 -1.39 12.11 15.65
CA VAL A 173 -1.62 11.43 14.36
C VAL A 173 -2.38 12.40 13.47
N ILE A 174 -1.90 12.57 12.24
CA ILE A 174 -2.39 13.59 11.32
C ILE A 174 -2.51 13.02 9.91
N TRP A 175 -3.28 13.73 9.08
CA TRP A 175 -3.10 13.63 7.66
C TRP A 175 -2.89 15.01 7.05
N LEU A 176 -2.18 15.03 5.94
CA LEU A 176 -1.81 16.22 5.21
C LEU A 176 -2.52 16.13 3.86
N LYS A 177 -3.51 16.99 3.66
CA LYS A 177 -4.29 17.07 2.44
C LYS A 177 -3.46 17.65 1.32
N CYS A 178 -3.43 16.96 0.18
CA CYS A 178 -2.73 17.41 -1.00
C CYS A 178 -3.45 18.63 -1.65
N PRO A 179 -2.73 19.63 -2.22
CA PRO A 179 -3.34 20.84 -2.79
C PRO A 179 -4.36 20.63 -3.93
N SER A 180 -5.65 20.81 -3.64
CA SER A 180 -6.74 20.50 -4.60
C SER A 180 -6.86 21.42 -5.82
N LYS A 181 -6.14 22.55 -5.91
CA LYS A 181 -6.20 23.44 -7.08
C LYS A 181 -4.86 23.59 -7.79
N LYS A 182 -4.93 23.73 -9.12
CA LYS A 182 -3.77 23.97 -9.97
C LYS A 182 -2.92 25.16 -9.49
N GLY A 183 -1.63 24.92 -9.34
CA GLY A 183 -0.62 25.88 -8.90
C GLY A 183 -0.55 26.07 -7.38
N GLU A 184 -1.42 25.42 -6.60
CA GLU A 184 -1.28 25.41 -5.14
C GLU A 184 -0.20 24.40 -4.72
N THR A 185 0.61 24.78 -3.73
CA THR A 185 1.73 23.96 -3.21
C THR A 185 1.58 23.68 -1.72
N THR A 186 0.61 24.30 -1.05
CA THR A 186 0.42 24.22 0.40
C THR A 186 -0.49 23.04 0.76
N TRP A 187 0.05 22.13 1.56
CA TRP A 187 -0.70 21.00 2.10
C TRP A 187 -1.46 21.42 3.37
N GLU A 188 -2.71 21.00 3.50
CA GLU A 188 -3.52 21.34 4.68
C GLU A 188 -3.45 20.24 5.73
N LYS A 189 -3.15 20.60 6.99
CA LYS A 189 -3.11 19.63 8.08
C LYS A 189 -4.50 19.38 8.68
N TYR A 190 -4.79 18.11 8.92
CA TYR A 190 -5.94 17.62 9.67
C TYR A 190 -5.46 16.68 10.77
N VAL A 191 -6.05 16.80 11.97
CA VAL A 191 -5.75 15.95 13.12
C VAL A 191 -6.68 14.74 13.13
N ILE A 192 -6.10 13.56 13.33
CA ILE A 192 -6.82 12.31 13.61
C ILE A 192 -6.85 12.08 15.13
N SER A 193 -5.73 12.34 15.81
CA SER A 193 -5.60 12.15 17.26
C SER A 193 -4.65 13.15 17.90
N ASN A 194 -5.08 13.73 19.02
CA ASN A 194 -4.25 14.51 19.94
C ASN A 194 -3.78 13.68 21.16
N ASP A 195 -4.07 12.37 21.22
CA ASP A 195 -3.60 11.49 22.31
C ASP A 195 -2.10 11.22 22.17
N PRO A 196 -1.25 11.75 23.09
CA PRO A 196 0.21 11.63 22.98
C PRO A 196 0.74 10.22 23.26
N ASN A 197 -0.13 9.26 23.60
CA ASN A 197 0.27 7.89 23.94
C ASN A 197 0.07 6.91 22.77
N ASN A 198 -0.63 7.32 21.71
CA ASN A 198 -1.01 6.43 20.62
C ASN A 198 -0.37 6.86 19.30
N SER A 199 0.74 6.19 18.92
CA SER A 199 1.35 6.31 17.59
C SER A 199 1.93 7.69 17.25
N THR A 200 2.41 8.44 18.26
CA THR A 200 2.83 9.84 18.08
C THR A 200 4.33 10.08 18.28
N HIS A 201 5.19 9.06 18.30
CA HIS A 201 6.63 9.22 18.53
C HIS A 201 7.44 8.96 17.26
N MET A 202 8.73 9.31 17.28
CA MET A 202 9.65 8.90 16.21
C MET A 202 9.80 7.37 16.19
N TYR A 203 10.03 6.80 15.01
CA TYR A 203 10.12 5.35 14.77
C TYR A 203 8.84 4.60 15.08
N THR A 204 7.69 5.28 14.96
CA THR A 204 6.41 4.62 15.09
C THR A 204 6.18 3.67 13.89
N HIS A 205 5.56 2.54 14.17
CA HIS A 205 5.32 1.43 13.26
C HIS A 205 3.84 1.08 13.15
N GLY A 206 3.49 0.37 12.08
CA GLY A 206 2.19 -0.26 11.93
C GLY A 206 1.05 0.72 11.70
N THR A 207 1.19 1.61 10.71
CA THR A 207 0.06 2.42 10.25
C THR A 207 -0.71 1.68 9.17
N GLY A 208 -2.04 1.73 9.23
CA GLY A 208 -2.93 1.24 8.18
C GLY A 208 -4.07 2.17 7.88
N TYR A 209 -4.70 1.97 6.72
CA TYR A 209 -5.88 2.70 6.29
C TYR A 209 -6.86 1.76 5.60
N GLY A 210 -8.07 1.61 6.15
CA GLY A 210 -8.96 0.52 5.76
C GLY A 210 -10.29 0.54 6.53
N ASP A 211 -11.36 0.02 5.92
CA ASP A 211 -12.66 -0.08 6.57
C ASP A 211 -12.64 -1.29 7.52
N ILE A 212 -12.35 -1.10 8.80
CA ILE A 212 -12.13 -2.22 9.72
C ILE A 212 -13.43 -2.70 10.37
N ASN A 213 -14.45 -1.85 10.40
CA ASN A 213 -15.73 -2.14 11.04
C ASN A 213 -16.86 -2.52 10.04
N GLY A 214 -16.59 -2.45 8.74
CA GLY A 214 -17.51 -2.81 7.66
C GLY A 214 -18.60 -1.77 7.41
N ASP A 215 -18.41 -0.52 7.83
CA ASP A 215 -19.42 0.53 7.70
C ASP A 215 -19.34 1.33 6.39
N GLY A 216 -18.40 0.96 5.52
CA GLY A 216 -18.16 1.58 4.22
C GLY A 216 -17.27 2.83 4.28
N ARG A 217 -16.79 3.24 5.45
CA ARG A 217 -15.81 4.32 5.62
C ARG A 217 -14.45 3.73 5.98
N LYS A 218 -13.39 4.38 5.53
CA LYS A 218 -12.03 3.96 5.85
C LYS A 218 -11.61 4.55 7.21
N ASP A 219 -10.97 3.71 7.99
CA ASP A 219 -10.44 3.99 9.32
C ASP A 219 -8.91 4.06 9.30
N VAL A 220 -8.32 4.65 10.33
CA VAL A 220 -6.85 4.70 10.49
C VAL A 220 -6.45 3.73 11.60
N LEU A 221 -5.56 2.80 11.30
CA LEU A 221 -5.16 1.71 12.18
C LEU A 221 -3.75 1.93 12.74
N VAL A 222 -3.58 1.47 13.99
CA VAL A 222 -2.30 1.32 14.69
C VAL A 222 -2.31 0.02 15.49
N ARG A 223 -1.15 -0.45 15.97
CA ARG A 223 -1.09 -1.73 16.73
C ARG A 223 -2.03 -1.83 17.93
N SER A 224 -2.37 -0.70 18.55
CA SER A 224 -3.18 -0.62 19.76
C SER A 224 -4.67 -0.35 19.50
N GLY A 225 -5.09 -0.20 18.24
CA GLY A 225 -6.46 0.13 17.90
C GLY A 225 -6.62 0.85 16.58
N TRP A 226 -7.75 1.51 16.42
CA TRP A 226 -8.08 2.24 15.20
C TRP A 226 -8.96 3.45 15.49
N TRP A 227 -8.83 4.47 14.65
CA TRP A 227 -9.67 5.66 14.66
C TRP A 227 -10.74 5.55 13.59
N GLU A 228 -12.00 5.63 14.03
CA GLU A 228 -13.18 5.54 13.19
C GLU A 228 -13.29 6.75 12.27
N GLY A 229 -13.37 6.49 10.96
CA GLY A 229 -13.57 7.50 9.94
C GLY A 229 -14.85 8.31 10.20
N PRO A 230 -14.82 9.66 10.18
CA PRO A 230 -15.99 10.49 10.44
C PRO A 230 -17.14 10.26 9.45
N ALA A 231 -18.38 10.21 9.95
CA ALA A 231 -19.57 9.92 9.14
C ALA A 231 -19.86 11.00 8.09
N GLU A 232 -19.52 12.25 8.38
CA GLU A 232 -19.61 13.39 7.46
C GLU A 232 -18.48 13.42 6.40
N GLY A 233 -17.47 12.56 6.55
CA GLY A 233 -16.27 12.49 5.72
C GLY A 233 -15.07 13.24 6.33
N PRO A 234 -13.83 12.73 6.17
CA PRO A 234 -12.62 13.31 6.77
C PRO A 234 -12.41 14.81 6.52
N ALA A 235 -12.60 15.30 5.28
CA ALA A 235 -12.39 16.71 4.96
C ALA A 235 -13.47 17.66 5.52
N LYS A 236 -14.66 17.16 5.85
CA LYS A 236 -15.75 17.94 6.46
C LYS A 236 -15.72 17.91 7.97
N TYR A 237 -15.01 16.94 8.56
CA TYR A 237 -14.79 16.87 10.00
C TYR A 237 -13.91 18.04 10.46
N PRO A 238 -14.13 18.61 11.67
CA PRO A 238 -13.30 19.70 12.16
C PRO A 238 -11.81 19.33 12.21
N LYS A 239 -10.97 20.14 11.57
CA LYS A 239 -9.53 19.90 11.36
C LYS A 239 -8.73 19.58 12.64
N ASP A 240 -9.15 20.09 13.79
CA ASP A 240 -8.42 19.97 15.06
C ASP A 240 -9.08 19.01 16.06
N LYS A 241 -10.09 18.23 15.63
CA LYS A 241 -10.85 17.34 16.51
C LYS A 241 -10.45 15.88 16.28
N ASP A 242 -10.36 15.13 17.37
CA ASP A 242 -10.03 13.71 17.31
C ASP A 242 -11.15 12.90 16.66
N TRP A 243 -10.74 11.92 15.87
CA TRP A 243 -11.56 10.80 15.45
C TRP A 243 -11.82 9.87 16.63
N LYS A 244 -12.87 9.07 16.58
CA LYS A 244 -13.21 8.18 17.68
C LYS A 244 -12.30 6.96 17.70
N PHE A 245 -11.53 6.78 18.76
CA PHE A 245 -10.62 5.64 18.91
C PHE A 245 -11.31 4.40 19.47
N HIS A 246 -10.96 3.24 18.94
CA HIS A 246 -11.39 1.91 19.38
C HIS A 246 -10.15 1.06 19.67
N PRO A 247 -9.93 0.63 20.93
CA PRO A 247 -8.82 -0.25 21.26
C PRO A 247 -8.95 -1.60 20.55
N ALA A 248 -7.83 -2.11 20.04
CA ALA A 248 -7.70 -3.44 19.47
C ALA A 248 -6.27 -3.93 19.65
N ASP A 249 -6.09 -5.23 19.88
CA ASP A 249 -4.78 -5.85 19.76
C ASP A 249 -4.59 -6.24 18.29
N LEU A 250 -3.83 -5.43 17.55
CA LEU A 250 -3.49 -5.69 16.15
C LEU A 250 -2.05 -6.18 16.02
N GLY A 251 -1.53 -6.83 17.07
CA GLY A 251 -0.25 -7.52 17.03
C GLY A 251 0.95 -6.65 17.40
N GLN A 252 2.11 -7.07 16.88
CA GLN A 252 3.42 -6.51 17.22
C GLN A 252 3.81 -5.38 16.26
N ASP A 253 4.99 -4.79 16.51
CA ASP A 253 5.57 -3.80 15.61
C ASP A 253 5.73 -4.35 14.18
N CYS A 254 5.13 -3.65 13.23
CA CYS A 254 5.04 -4.04 11.83
C CYS A 254 5.24 -2.84 10.90
N SER A 255 5.41 -3.10 9.61
CA SER A 255 5.56 -2.05 8.60
C SER A 255 4.23 -1.36 8.30
N GLN A 256 3.52 -1.81 7.28
CA GLN A 256 2.17 -1.36 6.92
C GLN A 256 1.12 -2.38 7.42
N MET A 257 -0.08 -1.89 7.72
CA MET A 257 -1.26 -2.73 7.94
C MET A 257 -2.25 -2.58 6.78
N TYR A 258 -2.76 -3.71 6.29
CA TYR A 258 -3.82 -3.73 5.28
C TYR A 258 -5.08 -4.39 5.81
N VAL A 259 -6.23 -3.86 5.39
CA VAL A 259 -7.54 -4.30 5.87
C VAL A 259 -8.31 -4.97 4.75
N LEU A 260 -8.69 -6.23 4.96
CA LEU A 260 -9.46 -7.03 4.02
C LEU A 260 -10.08 -8.24 4.72
N ASP A 261 -11.26 -8.68 4.28
CA ASP A 261 -11.87 -9.95 4.69
C ASP A 261 -11.05 -11.12 4.11
N LEU A 262 -10.20 -11.74 4.95
CA LEU A 262 -9.26 -12.79 4.54
C LEU A 262 -9.86 -14.18 4.64
N ASN A 263 -10.87 -14.39 5.47
CA ASN A 263 -11.48 -15.71 5.64
C ASN A 263 -12.86 -15.85 4.96
N GLY A 264 -13.38 -14.75 4.39
CA GLY A 264 -14.67 -14.66 3.72
C GLY A 264 -15.86 -14.70 4.67
N ASP A 265 -15.70 -14.29 5.93
CA ASP A 265 -16.76 -14.32 6.94
C ASP A 265 -17.57 -13.01 7.04
N GLY A 266 -17.19 -12.00 6.26
CA GLY A 266 -17.84 -10.69 6.21
C GLY A 266 -17.34 -9.71 7.27
N LEU A 267 -16.33 -10.06 8.06
CA LEU A 267 -15.58 -9.16 8.92
C LEU A 267 -14.21 -8.87 8.29
N ASN A 268 -13.78 -7.62 8.31
CA ASN A 268 -12.47 -7.29 7.78
C ASN A 268 -11.37 -7.63 8.80
N ASP A 269 -10.33 -8.28 8.30
CA ASP A 269 -9.14 -8.69 9.05
C ASP A 269 -7.98 -7.71 8.80
N VAL A 270 -6.86 -7.91 9.49
CA VAL A 270 -5.64 -7.11 9.30
C VAL A 270 -4.46 -7.97 8.89
N LEU A 271 -3.84 -7.68 7.74
CA LEU A 271 -2.55 -8.21 7.31
C LEU A 271 -1.42 -7.29 7.79
N SER A 272 -0.35 -7.85 8.36
CA SER A 272 0.82 -7.10 8.82
C SER A 272 2.12 -7.89 8.61
N ALA A 273 3.25 -7.19 8.52
CA ALA A 273 4.57 -7.81 8.33
C ALA A 273 5.60 -7.22 9.32
N SER A 274 6.44 -8.08 9.90
CA SER A 274 7.35 -7.68 10.98
C SER A 274 8.35 -6.63 10.52
N ALA A 275 8.48 -5.58 11.31
CA ALA A 275 9.47 -4.54 11.08
C ALA A 275 10.89 -5.00 11.44
N HIS A 276 11.05 -5.63 12.61
CA HIS A 276 12.35 -5.84 13.27
C HIS A 276 12.67 -7.31 13.58
N ASN A 277 11.79 -8.24 13.22
CA ASN A 277 11.94 -9.65 13.57
C ASN A 277 11.49 -10.53 12.42
N TYR A 278 11.42 -11.84 12.65
CA TYR A 278 10.73 -12.78 11.77
C TYR A 278 9.23 -12.75 12.05
N GLY A 279 8.46 -12.71 10.97
CA GLY A 279 7.01 -12.88 11.06
C GLY A 279 6.25 -12.07 10.02
N ILE A 280 5.29 -12.74 9.41
CA ILE A 280 4.23 -12.13 8.63
C ILE A 280 2.94 -12.72 9.18
N TRP A 281 1.95 -11.89 9.41
CA TRP A 281 0.76 -12.28 10.16
C TRP A 281 -0.51 -11.78 9.50
N TRP A 282 -1.60 -12.48 9.78
CA TRP A 282 -2.92 -11.86 9.73
C TRP A 282 -3.61 -11.94 11.08
N HIS A 283 -4.50 -10.99 11.32
CA HIS A 283 -5.22 -10.82 12.57
C HIS A 283 -6.71 -10.90 12.25
N GLU A 284 -7.28 -12.04 12.59
CA GLU A 284 -8.67 -12.39 12.32
C GLU A 284 -9.59 -11.64 13.28
N GLN A 285 -10.53 -10.89 12.73
CA GLN A 285 -11.59 -10.28 13.51
C GLN A 285 -12.69 -11.31 13.78
N ARG A 286 -13.13 -11.44 15.03
CA ARG A 286 -14.30 -12.26 15.39
C ARG A 286 -15.26 -11.51 16.31
N LYS A 287 -16.51 -11.97 16.33
CA LYS A 287 -17.52 -11.53 17.29
C LYS A 287 -17.77 -12.60 18.35
N GLU A 288 -17.54 -12.23 19.61
CA GLU A 288 -17.96 -13.01 20.77
C GLU A 288 -19.08 -12.26 21.49
N GLY A 289 -20.33 -12.55 21.10
CA GLY A 289 -21.49 -11.78 21.53
C GLY A 289 -21.47 -10.37 20.94
N LYS A 290 -21.25 -9.35 21.78
CA LYS A 290 -21.16 -7.94 21.36
C LYS A 290 -19.72 -7.45 21.20
N GLU A 291 -18.77 -8.19 21.73
CA GLU A 291 -17.37 -7.78 21.73
C GLU A 291 -16.67 -8.24 20.45
N THR A 292 -15.73 -7.42 19.98
CA THR A 292 -14.77 -7.82 18.95
C THR A 292 -13.57 -8.46 19.65
N VAL A 293 -13.16 -9.63 19.18
CA VAL A 293 -11.92 -10.30 19.60
C VAL A 293 -11.01 -10.50 18.39
N TRP A 294 -9.71 -10.55 18.62
CA TRP A 294 -8.69 -10.70 17.59
C TRP A 294 -7.93 -12.00 17.78
N ILE A 295 -7.75 -12.75 16.70
CA ILE A 295 -6.98 -13.99 16.69
C ILE A 295 -5.82 -13.83 15.71
N HIS A 296 -4.60 -14.01 16.22
CA HIS A 296 -3.40 -13.80 15.42
C HIS A 296 -2.91 -15.12 14.82
N HIS A 297 -2.65 -15.09 13.52
CA HIS A 297 -2.18 -16.22 12.74
C HIS A 297 -0.84 -15.88 12.08
N GLU A 298 0.09 -16.83 12.11
CA GLU A 298 1.39 -16.71 11.43
C GLU A 298 1.26 -17.22 9.98
N ILE A 299 1.60 -16.35 9.03
CA ILE A 299 1.66 -16.67 7.60
C ILE A 299 3.03 -17.22 7.24
N ASP A 300 4.09 -16.52 7.66
CA ASP A 300 5.47 -16.90 7.41
C ASP A 300 6.37 -16.43 8.56
N LYS A 301 7.43 -17.19 8.85
CA LYS A 301 8.45 -16.86 9.85
C LYS A 301 9.87 -17.13 9.33
N THR A 302 10.03 -17.21 8.02
CA THR A 302 11.27 -17.61 7.36
C THR A 302 12.03 -16.42 6.78
N ILE A 303 11.41 -15.24 6.73
CA ILE A 303 12.04 -13.97 6.36
C ILE A 303 11.99 -13.03 7.56
N SER A 304 13.13 -12.41 7.90
CA SER A 304 13.16 -11.34 8.89
C SER A 304 13.05 -9.96 8.25
N GLN A 305 12.66 -8.97 9.06
CA GLN A 305 12.70 -7.55 8.73
C GLN A 305 11.93 -7.23 7.44
N THR A 306 10.69 -7.74 7.35
CA THR A 306 9.72 -7.46 6.30
C THR A 306 9.14 -6.04 6.40
N HIS A 307 10.04 -5.07 6.25
CA HIS A 307 9.83 -3.66 6.61
C HIS A 307 9.07 -2.84 5.56
N GLY A 308 8.67 -3.47 4.45
CA GLY A 308 7.79 -2.90 3.45
C GLY A 308 6.84 -3.96 2.89
N LEU A 309 5.57 -3.60 2.70
CA LEU A 309 4.51 -4.47 2.24
C LEU A 309 3.62 -3.76 1.21
N ALA A 310 3.35 -4.42 0.10
CA ALA A 310 2.42 -3.95 -0.93
C ALA A 310 1.35 -5.01 -1.23
N LEU A 311 0.14 -4.57 -1.61
CA LEU A 311 -0.94 -5.44 -2.07
C LEU A 311 -1.19 -5.28 -3.57
N LYS A 312 -1.17 -6.39 -4.31
CA LYS A 312 -1.48 -6.43 -5.75
C LYS A 312 -1.80 -7.85 -6.17
N ASP A 313 -2.79 -8.03 -7.05
CA ASP A 313 -3.00 -9.30 -7.74
C ASP A 313 -1.83 -9.56 -8.71
N MET A 314 -0.94 -10.50 -8.37
CA MET A 314 0.30 -10.76 -9.10
C MET A 314 0.14 -11.82 -10.19
N ASN A 315 -0.86 -12.69 -10.07
CA ASN A 315 -1.08 -13.83 -10.97
C ASN A 315 -2.34 -13.68 -11.85
N GLY A 316 -3.12 -12.62 -11.65
CA GLY A 316 -4.35 -12.32 -12.37
C GLY A 316 -5.53 -13.20 -11.97
N ASP A 317 -5.52 -13.79 -10.76
CA ASP A 317 -6.60 -14.66 -10.27
C ASP A 317 -7.77 -13.88 -9.63
N GLY A 318 -7.64 -12.55 -9.53
CA GLY A 318 -8.65 -11.65 -8.99
C GLY A 318 -8.56 -11.45 -7.48
N HIS A 319 -7.60 -12.07 -6.80
CA HIS A 319 -7.35 -11.87 -5.37
C HIS A 319 -6.08 -11.02 -5.15
N PRO A 320 -6.07 -10.12 -4.16
CA PRO A 320 -4.87 -9.37 -3.84
C PRO A 320 -3.83 -10.29 -3.19
N ASP A 321 -2.70 -10.47 -3.86
CA ASP A 321 -1.50 -11.04 -3.25
C ASP A 321 -0.76 -9.94 -2.50
N PHE A 322 0.25 -10.33 -1.71
CA PHE A 322 1.15 -9.37 -1.09
C PHE A 322 2.61 -9.57 -1.49
N ILE A 323 3.34 -8.46 -1.57
CA ILE A 323 4.75 -8.41 -1.94
C ILE A 323 5.51 -7.81 -0.76
N THR A 324 6.58 -8.48 -0.35
CA THR A 324 7.47 -8.00 0.70
C THR A 324 8.87 -8.58 0.50
N GLY A 325 9.75 -8.35 1.44
CA GLY A 325 11.09 -8.91 1.43
C GLY A 325 11.87 -8.48 2.65
N LYS A 326 13.09 -8.97 2.77
CA LYS A 326 13.96 -8.58 3.87
C LYS A 326 14.59 -7.21 3.60
N ARG A 327 14.50 -6.28 4.55
CA ARG A 327 15.30 -5.06 4.54
C ARG A 327 16.75 -5.42 4.82
N TYR A 328 17.64 -5.10 3.87
CA TYR A 328 19.07 -5.41 3.99
C TYR A 328 19.73 -4.37 4.90
N PHE A 329 20.26 -4.83 6.02
CA PHE A 329 20.96 -3.98 6.99
C PHE A 329 20.07 -2.90 7.64
N ALA A 330 18.81 -3.23 7.99
CA ALA A 330 17.83 -2.25 8.46
C ALA A 330 18.38 -1.40 9.61
N HIS A 331 18.91 -2.06 10.64
CA HIS A 331 19.45 -1.41 11.84
C HIS A 331 20.95 -1.65 12.02
N ASN A 332 21.70 -1.63 10.91
CA ASN A 332 23.17 -1.60 10.93
C ASN A 332 23.82 -2.79 11.66
N GLY A 333 23.33 -4.00 11.45
CA GLY A 333 23.92 -5.20 12.05
C GLY A 333 23.11 -5.84 13.18
N ASN A 334 22.11 -5.14 13.72
CA ASN A 334 21.59 -5.42 15.07
C ASN A 334 20.33 -6.28 15.10
N ASP A 335 19.63 -6.43 13.97
CA ASP A 335 18.37 -7.16 13.91
C ASP A 335 18.56 -8.67 13.73
N PRO A 336 17.59 -9.50 14.16
CA PRO A 336 17.52 -10.90 13.78
C PRO A 336 17.60 -11.11 12.26
N GLY A 337 18.35 -12.15 11.86
CA GLY A 337 18.51 -12.52 10.45
C GLY A 337 19.29 -11.53 9.59
N GLU A 338 19.95 -10.52 10.16
CA GLU A 338 20.60 -9.44 9.41
C GLU A 338 21.52 -9.91 8.26
N PHE A 339 22.25 -11.01 8.48
CA PHE A 339 23.18 -11.56 7.50
C PHE A 339 22.57 -12.63 6.58
N GLU A 340 21.29 -12.95 6.74
CA GLU A 340 20.54 -13.86 5.87
C GLU A 340 20.25 -13.22 4.50
N PRO A 341 19.90 -14.04 3.47
CA PRO A 341 19.62 -13.52 2.14
C PRO A 341 18.55 -12.42 2.14
N ALA A 342 18.77 -11.41 1.31
CA ALA A 342 17.86 -10.28 1.16
C ALA A 342 16.79 -10.64 0.13
N PHE A 343 15.80 -11.43 0.57
CA PHE A 343 14.72 -11.88 -0.30
C PHE A 343 13.82 -10.74 -0.76
N VAL A 344 13.31 -10.85 -1.98
CA VAL A 344 12.09 -10.20 -2.47
C VAL A 344 11.16 -11.34 -2.87
N SER A 345 9.96 -11.35 -2.33
CA SER A 345 9.00 -12.44 -2.52
C SER A 345 7.58 -11.90 -2.63
N TRP A 346 6.74 -12.60 -3.37
CA TRP A 346 5.30 -12.38 -3.31
C TRP A 346 4.62 -13.62 -2.72
N PHE A 347 3.49 -13.41 -2.08
CA PHE A 347 2.75 -14.43 -1.35
C PHE A 347 1.36 -14.52 -1.96
N GLU A 348 1.16 -15.60 -2.70
CA GLU A 348 -0.07 -15.89 -3.42
C GLU A 348 -1.19 -16.17 -2.43
N TYR A 349 -2.19 -15.29 -2.39
CA TYR A 349 -3.30 -15.43 -1.46
C TYR A 349 -4.28 -16.48 -1.98
N LYS A 350 -4.54 -17.50 -1.14
CA LYS A 350 -5.53 -18.54 -1.40
C LYS A 350 -6.72 -18.37 -0.46
N PRO A 351 -7.82 -17.76 -0.95
CA PRO A 351 -8.97 -17.48 -0.12
C PRO A 351 -9.69 -18.76 0.29
N GLY A 352 -10.33 -18.69 1.44
CA GLY A 352 -11.16 -19.75 2.00
C GLY A 352 -11.38 -19.51 3.48
N LYS A 353 -12.24 -20.33 4.09
CA LYS A 353 -12.53 -20.24 5.54
C LYS A 353 -11.27 -20.32 6.42
N VAL A 354 -10.24 -20.98 5.91
CA VAL A 354 -8.89 -20.97 6.47
C VAL A 354 -8.00 -20.48 5.33
N PRO A 355 -7.72 -19.17 5.25
CA PRO A 355 -6.88 -18.65 4.19
C PRO A 355 -5.46 -19.18 4.30
N THR A 356 -4.81 -19.34 3.14
CA THR A 356 -3.42 -19.79 3.05
C THR A 356 -2.64 -18.93 2.06
N TRP A 357 -1.32 -18.95 2.17
CA TRP A 357 -0.44 -18.22 1.27
C TRP A 357 0.64 -19.13 0.73
N ILE A 358 0.97 -18.98 -0.56
CA ILE A 358 2.07 -19.68 -1.20
C ILE A 358 3.17 -18.67 -1.47
N ARG A 359 4.33 -18.85 -0.82
CA ARG A 359 5.50 -17.98 -1.03
C ARG A 359 6.15 -18.28 -2.38
N HIS A 360 6.39 -17.24 -3.15
CA HIS A 360 7.15 -17.27 -4.40
C HIS A 360 8.32 -16.30 -4.32
N ASP A 361 9.54 -16.84 -4.32
CA ASP A 361 10.76 -16.04 -4.29
C ASP A 361 11.08 -15.47 -5.67
N ILE A 362 11.32 -14.16 -5.72
CA ILE A 362 11.67 -13.42 -6.93
C ILE A 362 13.20 -13.30 -7.04
N ASP A 363 13.86 -12.94 -5.95
CA ASP A 363 15.31 -12.79 -5.85
C ASP A 363 15.75 -12.88 -4.38
N ASP A 364 16.96 -13.38 -4.11
CA ASP A 364 17.49 -13.60 -2.76
C ASP A 364 18.60 -12.61 -2.36
N ASN A 365 18.93 -11.66 -3.22
CA ASN A 365 20.04 -10.72 -3.03
C ASN A 365 19.69 -9.31 -3.50
N SER A 366 18.45 -8.89 -3.26
CA SER A 366 17.97 -7.53 -3.58
C SER A 366 17.34 -6.86 -2.38
N GLY A 367 16.51 -7.59 -1.63
CA GLY A 367 15.75 -7.09 -0.49
C GLY A 367 14.76 -6.01 -0.88
N VAL A 368 14.07 -5.49 0.14
CA VAL A 368 13.19 -4.32 0.03
C VAL A 368 13.70 -3.20 0.91
N GLY A 369 13.15 -2.00 0.75
CA GLY A 369 13.36 -0.89 1.67
C GLY A 369 12.25 -0.82 2.72
N LEU A 370 11.82 0.40 3.03
CA LEU A 370 10.61 0.66 3.84
C LEU A 370 9.34 0.74 2.99
N HIS A 371 9.53 0.77 1.67
CA HIS A 371 8.48 0.86 0.66
C HIS A 371 8.78 -0.14 -0.47
N VAL A 372 7.73 -0.75 -1.01
CA VAL A 372 7.78 -1.58 -2.21
C VAL A 372 6.75 -1.03 -3.19
N THR A 373 7.18 -0.59 -4.36
CA THR A 373 6.27 -0.03 -5.37
C THR A 373 5.90 -1.13 -6.36
N VAL A 374 4.59 -1.30 -6.57
CA VAL A 374 4.05 -2.34 -7.47
C VAL A 374 3.03 -1.74 -8.43
N GLU A 375 3.43 -1.57 -9.70
CA GLU A 375 2.61 -0.98 -10.75
C GLU A 375 2.94 -1.60 -12.11
N ASP A 376 2.09 -1.39 -13.11
CA ASP A 376 2.46 -1.66 -14.49
C ASP A 376 3.43 -0.57 -14.98
N LEU A 377 4.70 -0.94 -15.20
CA LEU A 377 5.78 -0.04 -15.58
C LEU A 377 5.85 0.14 -17.09
N ASN A 378 5.54 -0.91 -17.85
CA ASN A 378 5.77 -0.97 -19.29
C ASN A 378 4.47 -0.92 -20.14
N GLY A 379 3.30 -0.84 -19.49
CA GLY A 379 1.99 -0.75 -20.11
C GLY A 379 1.44 -2.07 -20.66
N ASP A 380 1.96 -3.22 -20.21
CA ASP A 380 1.58 -4.53 -20.72
C ASP A 380 0.44 -5.21 -19.95
N GLY A 381 -0.04 -4.55 -18.89
CA GLY A 381 -1.12 -4.98 -18.00
C GLY A 381 -0.68 -5.84 -16.82
N LEU A 382 0.63 -6.11 -16.66
CA LEU A 382 1.16 -6.93 -15.59
C LEU A 382 1.80 -6.07 -14.48
N PRO A 383 1.78 -6.52 -13.22
CA PRO A 383 2.42 -5.81 -12.13
C PRO A 383 3.93 -6.02 -12.12
N ASP A 384 4.67 -4.92 -12.24
CA ASP A 384 6.12 -4.83 -12.07
C ASP A 384 6.45 -4.32 -10.66
N ILE A 385 7.63 -4.69 -10.15
CA ILE A 385 8.06 -4.31 -8.79
C ILE A 385 9.30 -3.45 -8.87
N VAL A 386 9.35 -2.37 -8.09
CA VAL A 386 10.54 -1.55 -7.88
C VAL A 386 10.89 -1.51 -6.40
N THR A 387 12.18 -1.68 -6.11
CA THR A 387 12.73 -1.64 -4.75
C THR A 387 13.93 -0.70 -4.71
N GLY A 388 13.98 0.17 -3.70
CA GLY A 388 15.18 0.92 -3.30
C GLY A 388 15.57 0.55 -1.88
N ASN A 389 16.84 0.28 -1.63
CA ASN A 389 17.37 0.03 -0.28
C ASN A 389 18.91 0.18 -0.23
N LYS A 390 19.52 -0.28 0.86
CA LYS A 390 20.97 -0.27 1.06
C LYS A 390 21.78 -1.08 0.03
N LYS A 391 21.15 -1.93 -0.77
CA LYS A 391 21.78 -2.61 -1.90
C LYS A 391 21.63 -1.84 -3.22
N GLY A 392 20.94 -0.69 -3.23
CA GLY A 392 20.64 0.11 -4.41
C GLY A 392 19.22 -0.12 -4.97
N VAL A 393 19.00 0.27 -6.22
CA VAL A 393 17.67 0.33 -6.85
C VAL A 393 17.54 -0.71 -7.95
N ARG A 394 16.42 -1.45 -7.95
CA ARG A 394 16.15 -2.58 -8.86
C ARG A 394 14.71 -2.58 -9.33
N ILE A 395 14.53 -3.11 -10.54
CA ILE A 395 13.24 -3.37 -11.18
C ILE A 395 13.11 -4.87 -11.37
N PHE A 396 11.94 -5.42 -11.08
CA PHE A 396 11.53 -6.77 -11.43
C PHE A 396 10.33 -6.65 -12.38
N THR A 397 10.62 -6.73 -13.68
CA THR A 397 9.58 -6.66 -14.70
C THR A 397 8.93 -8.02 -14.86
N GLN A 398 7.61 -8.13 -14.65
CA GLN A 398 6.89 -9.37 -14.83
C GLN A 398 6.89 -9.76 -16.32
N LEU A 399 7.10 -11.05 -16.59
CA LEU A 399 7.11 -11.59 -17.94
C LEU A 399 5.79 -12.29 -18.23
N LYS A 400 5.22 -12.03 -19.41
CA LYS A 400 4.09 -12.79 -19.93
C LYS A 400 4.45 -14.28 -19.96
N GLY A 401 3.58 -15.10 -19.37
CA GLY A 401 3.68 -16.56 -19.43
C GLY A 401 3.81 -17.03 -20.88
N LYS A 402 4.74 -17.94 -21.14
CA LYS A 402 4.98 -18.50 -22.48
C LYS A 402 3.84 -19.42 -22.93
#